data_AF-T0DJB2-F1
#
_entry.id   AF-T0DJB2-F1
#
_cell.length_a   1.000
_cell.length_b   1.000
_cell.length_c   1.000
_cell.angle_alpha   90.00
_cell.angle_beta   90.00
_cell.angle_gamma   90.00
#
_symmetry.space_group_name_H-M   'P 1'
#
loop_
_entity.id
_entity.type
_entity.pdbx_description
1 polymer ?
#
loop_
_entity_poly.entity_id
_entity_poly.type
_entity_poly.pdbx_seq_one_letter_code
_entity_poly.pdbx_strand_id
1 'polypeptide(L)'
;MDKAKLTYTNEQGREVKTSQFLKNRGSCCKTACLHCPYGFTLKKHGIQSKEVTLDKIAKAQAILDSNQQDSLSVASSLMGAAFGGSKPKRITISEANSSDFAFVELKGEIFGLIEKGSVQVKKLYLKEQFKEQGLDLDTVNSII
;
A
#
# COMPACT_ATOMS: atom_id res chain seq x y z
N MET A 1 -13.16 17.90 3.95
CA MET A 1 -11.77 17.77 3.45
C MET A 1 -10.93 17.23 4.58
N ASP A 2 -10.81 15.92 4.64
CA ASP A 2 -9.98 15.25 5.63
C ASP A 2 -8.52 15.66 5.41
N LYS A 3 -7.95 16.37 6.39
CA LYS A 3 -6.53 16.76 6.36
C LYS A 3 -5.70 15.49 6.42
N ALA A 4 -5.10 15.11 5.29
CA ALA A 4 -4.06 14.10 5.27
C ALA A 4 -2.97 14.46 6.28
N LYS A 5 -2.56 13.47 7.08
CA LYS A 5 -1.55 13.67 8.12
C LYS A 5 -0.20 14.00 7.45
N LEU A 6 0.37 15.16 7.76
CA LEU A 6 1.61 15.63 7.14
C LEU A 6 2.86 14.88 7.63
N THR A 7 2.78 14.30 8.83
CA THR A 7 3.85 13.50 9.43
C THR A 7 3.30 12.29 10.19
N TYR A 8 4.11 11.24 10.32
CA TYR A 8 3.80 10.08 11.17
C TYR A 8 5.05 9.60 11.91
N THR A 9 4.84 8.91 13.04
CA THR A 9 5.93 8.28 13.79
C THR A 9 6.12 6.86 13.27
N ASN A 10 7.34 6.50 12.90
CA ASN A 10 7.65 5.14 12.45
C ASN A 10 7.90 4.18 13.63
N GLU A 11 8.12 2.90 13.33
CA GLU A 11 8.43 1.85 14.33
C GLU A 11 9.66 2.17 15.20
N GLN A 12 10.52 3.11 14.76
CA GLN A 12 11.74 3.53 15.46
C GLN A 12 11.56 4.85 16.24
N GLY A 13 10.34 5.35 16.39
CA GLY A 13 10.06 6.59 17.12
C GLY A 13 10.48 7.87 16.38
N ARG A 14 10.86 7.78 15.10
CA ARG A 14 11.27 8.95 14.29
C ARG A 14 10.07 9.54 13.57
N GLU A 15 10.03 10.87 13.52
CA GLU A 15 9.05 11.59 12.72
C GLU A 15 9.40 11.52 11.23
N VAL A 16 8.46 11.03 10.42
CA VAL A 16 8.58 10.87 8.98
C VAL A 16 7.60 11.79 8.27
N LYS A 17 8.12 12.57 7.32
CA LYS A 17 7.34 13.48 6.47
C LYS A 17 6.66 12.70 5.34
N THR A 18 5.35 12.90 5.16
CA THR A 18 4.58 12.26 4.09
C THR A 18 4.80 12.95 2.75
N SER A 19 4.28 12.34 1.67
CA SER A 19 4.35 12.91 0.33
C SER A 19 3.66 14.26 0.25
N GLN A 20 2.53 14.42 0.95
CA GLN A 20 1.79 15.67 1.01
C GLN A 20 2.62 16.80 1.65
N PHE A 21 3.33 16.53 2.75
CA PHE A 21 4.24 17.51 3.34
C PHE A 21 5.34 17.94 2.35
N LEU A 22 5.94 16.96 1.66
CA LEU A 22 7.02 17.22 0.71
C LEU A 22 6.52 17.94 -0.56
N LYS A 23 5.28 17.67 -0.97
CA LYS A 23 4.60 18.37 -2.07
C LYS A 23 4.33 19.82 -1.70
N ASN A 24 3.85 20.08 -0.47
CA ASN A 24 3.63 21.44 0.05
C ASN A 24 4.93 22.26 0.13
N ARG A 25 6.08 21.61 0.37
CA ARG A 25 7.40 22.26 0.32
C ARG A 25 7.75 22.80 -1.09
N GLY A 26 7.14 22.26 -2.14
CA GLY A 26 7.24 22.79 -3.50
C GLY A 26 8.53 22.48 -4.26
N SER A 27 9.47 21.72 -3.68
CA SER A 27 10.73 21.36 -4.37
C SER A 27 11.25 19.98 -3.98
N CYS A 28 11.88 19.30 -4.94
CA CYS A 28 12.53 18.01 -4.69
C CYS A 28 13.84 18.21 -3.93
N CYS A 29 13.98 17.52 -2.79
CA CYS A 29 15.19 17.56 -1.97
C CYS A 29 16.39 16.78 -2.55
N LYS A 30 16.20 15.94 -3.58
CA LYS A 30 17.22 15.09 -4.23
C LYS A 30 17.98 14.12 -3.31
N THR A 31 17.54 13.91 -2.07
CA THR A 31 18.14 12.97 -1.11
C THR A 31 17.54 11.57 -1.15
N ALA A 32 16.72 11.27 -2.16
CA ALA A 32 15.99 10.01 -2.27
C ALA A 32 15.15 9.70 -1.02
N CYS A 33 14.33 10.65 -0.60
CA CYS A 33 13.40 10.48 0.52
C CYS A 33 12.35 9.40 0.22
N LEU A 34 11.93 8.65 1.24
CA LEU A 34 10.99 7.54 1.10
C LEU A 34 9.66 7.99 0.45
N HIS A 35 9.14 9.13 0.87
CA HIS A 35 7.85 9.68 0.44
C HIS A 35 7.95 10.69 -0.72
N CYS A 36 8.81 10.41 -1.71
CA CYS A 36 9.09 11.38 -2.77
C CYS A 36 7.88 11.58 -3.72
N PRO A 37 7.24 12.77 -3.75
CA PRO A 37 6.08 13.00 -4.63
C PRO A 37 6.47 13.18 -6.11
N TYR A 38 7.76 13.27 -6.42
CA TYR A 38 8.29 13.49 -7.77
C TYR A 38 8.90 12.22 -8.39
N GLY A 39 8.77 11.06 -7.73
CA GLY A 39 9.29 9.79 -8.23
C GLY A 39 10.82 9.66 -8.27
N PHE A 40 11.58 10.61 -7.72
CA PHE A 40 13.06 10.58 -7.73
C PHE A 40 13.61 9.32 -7.04
N THR A 41 13.02 8.94 -5.90
CA THR A 41 13.45 7.77 -5.12
C THR A 41 13.15 6.47 -5.85
N LEU A 42 11.99 6.37 -6.50
CA LEU A 42 11.61 5.20 -7.30
C LEU A 42 12.58 4.98 -8.45
N LYS A 43 12.91 6.05 -9.20
CA LYS A 43 13.88 5.99 -10.29
C LYS A 43 15.29 5.59 -9.84
N LYS A 44 15.68 5.96 -8.62
CA LYS A 44 17.04 5.71 -8.11
C LYS A 44 17.22 4.35 -7.44
N HIS A 45 16.23 3.89 -6.69
CA HIS A 45 16.33 2.68 -5.86
C HIS A 45 15.49 1.50 -6.35
N GLY A 46 14.53 1.74 -7.25
CA GLY A 46 13.59 0.72 -7.70
C GLY A 46 12.64 0.24 -6.60
N ILE A 47 11.83 -0.76 -6.94
CA ILE A 47 10.95 -1.48 -6.01
C ILE A 47 11.49 -2.90 -5.91
N GLN A 48 11.50 -3.44 -4.69
CA GLN A 48 11.87 -4.84 -4.45
C GLN A 48 10.66 -5.61 -3.96
N SER A 49 10.42 -6.79 -4.52
CA SER A 49 9.44 -7.73 -4.00
C SER A 49 10.12 -8.73 -3.06
N LYS A 50 9.47 -9.03 -1.93
CA LYS A 50 9.88 -10.10 -1.01
C LYS A 50 8.70 -11.00 -0.72
N GLU A 51 8.95 -12.30 -0.67
CA GLU A 51 7.92 -13.28 -0.35
C GLU A 51 7.37 -13.11 1.07
N VAL A 52 6.09 -13.45 1.24
CA VAL A 52 5.45 -13.49 2.55
C VAL A 52 5.81 -14.81 3.23
N THR A 53 6.67 -14.73 4.24
CA THR A 53 7.00 -15.88 5.10
C THR A 53 5.93 -16.08 6.18
N LEU A 54 5.86 -17.28 6.76
CA LEU A 54 4.84 -17.67 7.74
C LEU A 54 4.79 -16.72 8.95
N ASP A 55 5.95 -16.30 9.45
CA ASP A 55 6.12 -15.34 10.55
C ASP A 55 5.60 -13.93 10.23
N LYS A 56 5.43 -13.61 8.94
CA LYS A 56 5.00 -12.28 8.47
C LYS A 56 3.58 -12.26 7.93
N ILE A 57 2.86 -13.38 7.95
CA ILE A 57 1.45 -13.46 7.51
C ILE A 57 0.60 -12.42 8.24
N ALA A 58 0.75 -12.29 9.56
CA ALA A 58 0.00 -11.31 10.34
C ALA A 58 0.24 -9.87 9.85
N LYS A 59 1.47 -9.52 9.47
CA LYS A 59 1.81 -8.19 8.92
C LYS A 59 1.20 -7.98 7.53
N ALA A 60 1.20 -9.01 6.69
CA ALA A 60 0.56 -8.95 5.38
C ALA A 60 -0.97 -8.81 5.50
N GLN A 61 -1.60 -9.58 6.39
CA GLN A 61 -3.03 -9.50 6.65
C GLN A 61 -3.44 -8.12 7.13
N ALA A 62 -2.66 -7.49 8.03
CA ALA A 62 -2.95 -6.14 8.52
C ALA A 62 -2.98 -5.08 7.39
N ILE A 63 -2.07 -5.17 6.42
CA ILE A 63 -2.06 -4.28 5.24
C ILE A 63 -3.30 -4.54 4.37
N LEU A 64 -3.67 -5.81 4.19
CA LEU A 64 -4.83 -6.17 3.38
C LEU A 64 -6.12 -5.68 4.04
N ASP A 65 -6.29 -5.89 5.34
CA ASP A 65 -7.46 -5.45 6.11
C ASP A 65 -7.67 -3.94 6.05
N SER A 66 -6.58 -3.15 6.14
CA SER A 66 -6.66 -1.69 6.04
C SER A 66 -7.07 -1.21 4.65
N ASN A 67 -6.95 -2.04 3.61
CA ASN A 67 -7.40 -1.74 2.25
C ASN A 67 -8.80 -2.29 1.95
N GLN A 68 -9.32 -3.25 2.73
CA GLN A 68 -10.66 -3.82 2.52
C GLN A 68 -11.79 -3.00 3.17
N GLN A 69 -11.47 -2.21 4.21
CA GLN A 69 -12.44 -1.41 4.96
C GLN A 69 -13.06 -0.28 4.13
N ASP A 70 -12.35 0.25 3.13
CA ASP A 70 -12.81 1.36 2.28
C ASP A 70 -14.06 1.02 1.43
N SER A 71 -14.45 -0.26 1.33
CA SER A 71 -15.62 -0.72 0.55
C SER A 71 -16.94 -0.80 1.34
N LEU A 72 -16.90 -0.75 2.68
CA LEU A 72 -18.07 -0.90 3.55
C LEU A 72 -18.67 0.46 3.92
N SER A 73 -19.14 1.20 2.92
CA SER A 73 -20.02 2.35 3.20
C SER A 73 -21.36 1.85 3.77
N VAL A 74 -21.93 2.64 4.70
CA VAL A 74 -23.30 2.42 5.21
C VAL A 74 -24.29 2.35 4.05
N ALA A 75 -24.07 3.17 3.01
CA ALA A 75 -24.88 3.14 1.79
C ALA A 75 -24.77 1.80 1.05
N SER A 76 -23.56 1.24 0.91
CA SER A 76 -23.34 -0.08 0.29
C SER A 76 -24.06 -1.19 1.06
N SER A 77 -24.09 -1.08 2.40
CA SER A 77 -24.75 -2.06 3.27
C SER A 77 -26.28 -1.99 3.17
N LEU A 78 -26.84 -0.78 3.12
CA LEU A 78 -28.27 -0.55 2.92
C LEU A 78 -28.73 -1.01 1.53
N MET A 79 -27.95 -0.70 0.49
CA MET A 79 -28.24 -1.13 -0.88
C MET A 79 -28.14 -2.65 -1.02
N GLY A 80 -27.15 -3.28 -0.40
CA GLY A 80 -27.01 -4.73 -0.38
C GLY A 80 -28.21 -5.43 0.28
N ALA A 81 -28.77 -4.85 1.35
CA ALA A 81 -29.96 -5.37 2.02
C ALA A 81 -31.24 -5.18 1.19
N ALA A 82 -31.37 -4.08 0.44
CA ALA A 82 -32.55 -3.78 -0.36
C ALA A 82 -32.60 -4.53 -1.70
N PHE A 83 -31.45 -4.75 -2.34
CA PHE A 83 -31.37 -5.29 -3.70
C PHE A 83 -30.69 -6.67 -3.80
N GLY A 84 -30.36 -7.30 -2.68
CA GLY A 84 -29.71 -8.63 -2.68
C GLY A 84 -28.25 -8.58 -3.15
N GLY A 85 -27.48 -7.61 -2.65
CA GLY A 85 -26.05 -7.49 -2.97
C GLY A 85 -25.23 -8.62 -2.37
N SER A 86 -24.31 -9.19 -3.16
CA SER A 86 -23.35 -10.18 -2.66
C SER A 86 -22.37 -9.52 -1.69
N LYS A 87 -22.12 -10.16 -0.54
CA LYS A 87 -21.13 -9.66 0.42
C LYS A 87 -19.75 -9.59 -0.25
N PRO A 88 -19.00 -8.49 -0.09
CA PRO A 88 -17.65 -8.41 -0.64
C PRO A 88 -16.80 -9.55 -0.05
N LYS A 89 -16.13 -10.29 -0.93
CA LYS A 89 -15.30 -11.43 -0.56
C LYS A 89 -14.06 -10.91 0.19
N ARG A 90 -14.09 -11.00 1.53
CA ARG A 90 -12.90 -10.75 2.35
C ARG A 90 -11.83 -11.77 1.98
N ILE A 91 -10.61 -11.28 1.82
CA ILE A 91 -9.46 -12.10 1.43
C ILE A 91 -8.67 -12.28 2.72
N THR A 92 -8.29 -13.52 3.02
CA THR A 92 -7.48 -13.83 4.19
C THR A 92 -6.25 -14.57 3.73
N ILE A 93 -5.10 -14.14 4.21
CA ILE A 93 -3.80 -14.75 3.93
C ILE A 93 -3.61 -15.89 4.93
N SER A 94 -3.34 -17.08 4.39
CA SER A 94 -3.04 -18.30 5.11
C SER A 94 -1.79 -18.95 4.52
N GLU A 95 -1.32 -20.02 5.14
CA GLU A 95 -0.15 -20.76 4.65
C GLU A 95 -0.34 -21.31 3.23
N ALA A 96 -1.59 -21.60 2.85
CA ALA A 96 -1.91 -22.16 1.54
C ALA A 96 -1.85 -21.15 0.39
N ASN A 97 -1.96 -19.85 0.69
CA ASN A 97 -1.98 -18.78 -0.33
C ASN A 97 -0.92 -17.70 -0.11
N SER A 98 -0.04 -17.84 0.89
CA SER A 98 1.00 -16.84 1.19
C SER A 98 1.96 -16.64 0.00
N SER A 99 2.17 -17.68 -0.82
CA SER A 99 2.97 -17.64 -2.05
C SER A 99 2.40 -16.69 -3.12
N ASP A 100 1.08 -16.52 -3.13
CA ASP A 100 0.37 -15.63 -4.06
C ASP A 100 0.58 -14.16 -3.71
N PHE A 101 1.14 -13.87 -2.53
CA PHE A 101 1.42 -12.52 -2.07
C PHE A 101 2.92 -12.25 -2.00
N ALA A 102 3.29 -10.98 -2.15
CA ALA A 102 4.62 -10.50 -1.85
C ALA A 102 4.55 -9.12 -1.21
N PHE A 103 5.44 -8.84 -0.27
CA PHE A 103 5.70 -7.49 0.19
C PHE A 103 6.40 -6.72 -0.91
N VAL A 104 6.06 -5.44 -1.03
CA VAL A 104 6.79 -4.49 -1.86
C VAL A 104 7.50 -3.49 -0.97
N GLU A 105 8.79 -3.32 -1.23
CA GLU A 105 9.70 -2.51 -0.45
C GLU A 105 10.35 -1.41 -1.29
N LEU A 106 10.57 -0.27 -0.64
CA LEU A 106 11.34 0.85 -1.16
C LEU A 106 12.38 1.24 -0.11
N LYS A 107 13.66 1.15 -0.47
CA LYS A 107 14.79 1.39 0.45
C LYS A 107 14.73 0.55 1.74
N GLY A 108 14.25 -0.69 1.64
CA GLY A 108 14.12 -1.62 2.76
C GLY A 108 12.91 -1.37 3.66
N GLU A 109 12.06 -0.38 3.36
CA GLU A 109 10.80 -0.14 4.05
C GLU A 109 9.65 -0.77 3.26
N ILE A 110 8.85 -1.62 3.91
CA ILE A 110 7.63 -2.19 3.31
C ILE A 110 6.61 -1.08 3.14
N PHE A 111 6.23 -0.78 1.91
CA PHE A 111 5.19 0.21 1.62
C PHE A 111 3.84 -0.43 1.30
N GLY A 112 3.82 -1.72 0.96
CA GLY A 112 2.59 -2.41 0.60
C GLY A 112 2.75 -3.92 0.43
N LEU A 113 1.68 -4.51 -0.08
CA LEU A 113 1.55 -5.91 -0.43
C LEU A 113 1.00 -6.01 -1.86
N ILE A 114 1.48 -6.96 -2.64
CA ILE A 114 0.97 -7.27 -3.97
C ILE A 114 0.37 -8.67 -3.99
N GLU A 115 -0.69 -8.85 -4.78
CA GLU A 115 -1.23 -10.15 -5.18
C GLU A 115 -0.66 -10.49 -6.56
N LYS A 116 0.17 -11.54 -6.62
CA LYS A 116 0.81 -12.00 -7.84
C LYS A 116 -0.24 -12.63 -8.76
N GLY A 117 -0.23 -12.24 -10.02
CA GLY A 117 -0.90 -12.99 -11.09
C GLY A 117 0.08 -13.92 -11.79
N SER A 118 -0.42 -14.67 -12.77
CA SER A 118 0.40 -15.58 -13.58
C SER A 118 1.40 -14.85 -14.49
N VAL A 119 1.14 -13.59 -14.83
CA VAL A 119 1.96 -12.79 -15.78
C VAL A 119 2.31 -11.41 -15.22
N GLN A 120 1.37 -10.77 -14.53
CA GLN A 120 1.52 -9.42 -13.98
C GLN A 120 0.93 -9.36 -12.57
N VAL A 121 1.26 -8.32 -11.81
CA VAL A 121 0.64 -8.06 -10.51
C VAL A 121 -0.84 -7.77 -10.72
N LYS A 122 -1.68 -8.51 -9.98
CA LYS A 122 -3.13 -8.45 -10.11
C LYS A 122 -3.72 -7.33 -9.26
N LYS A 123 -3.18 -7.13 -8.06
CA LYS A 123 -3.61 -6.09 -7.12
C LYS A 123 -2.46 -5.58 -6.27
N LEU A 124 -2.57 -4.31 -5.87
CA LEU A 124 -1.67 -3.61 -4.97
C LEU A 124 -2.46 -3.12 -3.75
N TYR A 125 -1.93 -3.39 -2.56
CA TYR A 125 -2.46 -2.93 -1.28
C TYR A 125 -1.39 -2.06 -0.61
N LEU A 126 -1.71 -0.79 -0.35
CA LEU A 126 -0.74 0.17 0.19
C LEU A 126 -0.97 0.42 1.67
N LYS A 127 0.10 0.64 2.42
CA LYS A 127 -0.01 1.25 3.74
C LYS A 127 -0.52 2.69 3.59
N GLU A 128 -1.29 3.15 4.56
CA GLU A 128 -1.98 4.45 4.53
C GLU A 128 -1.04 5.62 4.17
N GLN A 129 0.13 5.67 4.80
CA GLN A 129 1.10 6.74 4.58
C GLN A 129 1.72 6.78 3.17
N PHE A 130 1.52 5.76 2.34
CA PHE A 130 2.03 5.68 0.97
C PHE A 130 0.95 5.86 -0.11
N LYS A 131 -0.33 5.98 0.27
CA LYS A 131 -1.45 6.11 -0.69
C LYS A 131 -1.35 7.40 -1.54
N GLU A 132 -0.81 8.49 -0.99
CA GLU A 132 -0.83 9.82 -1.62
C GLU A 132 0.45 10.19 -2.41
N GLN A 133 1.29 9.23 -2.79
CA GLN A 133 2.57 9.54 -3.45
C GLN A 133 2.64 9.12 -4.93
N GLY A 134 1.51 8.70 -5.51
CA GLY A 134 1.43 8.25 -6.90
C GLY A 134 2.03 6.85 -7.10
N LEU A 135 2.02 6.01 -6.06
CA LEU A 135 2.26 4.58 -6.21
C LEU A 135 0.95 3.92 -6.60
N ASP A 136 0.89 3.38 -7.81
CA ASP A 136 -0.25 2.63 -8.31
C ASP A 136 0.21 1.29 -8.91
N LEU A 137 -0.78 0.49 -9.34
CA LEU A 137 -0.54 -0.83 -9.92
C LEU A 137 0.34 -0.75 -11.16
N ASP A 138 0.14 0.26 -12.00
CA ASP A 138 0.89 0.46 -13.24
C ASP A 138 2.35 0.81 -12.96
N THR A 139 2.61 1.65 -11.96
CA THR A 139 3.97 1.96 -11.50
C THR A 139 4.69 0.71 -11.01
N VAL A 140 4.00 -0.16 -10.28
CA VAL A 140 4.58 -1.41 -9.78
C VAL A 140 4.85 -2.40 -10.93
N ASN A 141 3.89 -2.63 -11.81
CA ASN A 141 4.05 -3.51 -12.97
C ASN A 141 5.08 -3.01 -14.00
N SER A 142 5.38 -1.71 -14.01
CA SER A 142 6.44 -1.16 -14.87
C SER A 142 7.86 -1.41 -14.33
N ILE A 143 7.97 -1.83 -13.06
CA ILE A 143 9.26 -1.98 -12.36
C ILE A 143 9.55 -3.46 -12.05
N ILE A 144 8.51 -4.23 -11.71
CA ILE A 144 8.57 -5.66 -11.34
C ILE A 144 8.08 -6.49 -12.51
#